data_AF-A0A6A6CSS2-F1
#
_entry.id   AF-A0A6A6CSS2-F1
#
_cell.length_a   1.000
_cell.length_b   1.000
_cell.length_c   1.000
_cell.angle_alpha   90.00
_cell.angle_beta   90.00
_cell.angle_gamma   90.00
#
_symmetry.space_group_name_H-M   'P 1'
#
loop_
_entity.id
_entity.type
_entity.pdbx_description
1 polymer ?
#
loop_
_entity_poly.entity_id
_entity_poly.type
_entity_poly.pdbx_seq_one_letter_code
_entity_poly.pdbx_strand_id
1 'polypeptide(L)'
;MGLISAFTLIRAVSLFHITAAYFFLTAPKILSDQNVVFILGESMQIPHASSLDKPSDASAFAGMLLALLGIADLTAASMEESFALHYWLSNVPVRLAFLFGLTGYVYLFKEGGVFGSAVGSWRNASIGEPLQNSLVFTFGFLEVAVWFWIFTCLRDDRREALRKRVEAAKAEADHL
;
A
#
# COMPACT_ATOMS: atom_id res chain seq x y z
N MET A 1 -5.02 -19.34 12.88
CA MET A 1 -6.17 -18.56 13.39
C MET A 1 -5.76 -17.11 13.65
N GLY A 2 -5.72 -16.30 12.59
CA GLY A 2 -5.77 -14.85 12.75
C GLY A 2 -7.20 -14.45 13.08
N LEU A 3 -7.41 -13.52 14.02
CA LEU A 3 -8.74 -13.02 14.38
C LEU A 3 -9.48 -12.38 13.18
N ILE A 4 -8.76 -12.04 12.11
CA ILE A 4 -9.27 -11.39 10.90
C ILE A 4 -8.68 -12.12 9.68
N SER A 5 -9.54 -12.53 8.73
CA SER A 5 -9.11 -13.14 7.46
C SER A 5 -8.37 -12.15 6.57
N ALA A 6 -7.39 -12.63 5.79
CA ALA A 6 -6.65 -11.79 4.84
C ALA A 6 -7.56 -11.05 3.86
N PHE A 7 -8.63 -11.71 3.38
CA PHE A 7 -9.59 -11.10 2.46
C PHE A 7 -10.40 -9.96 3.10
N THR A 8 -10.64 -10.03 4.40
CA THR A 8 -11.32 -8.94 5.13
C THR A 8 -10.41 -7.72 5.21
N LEU A 9 -9.12 -7.93 5.47
CA LEU A 9 -8.13 -6.85 5.46
C LEU A 9 -7.99 -6.22 4.07
N ILE A 10 -7.90 -7.03 3.01
CA ILE A 10 -7.82 -6.52 1.63
C ILE A 10 -9.04 -5.65 1.33
N ARG A 11 -10.26 -6.11 1.64
CA ARG A 11 -11.49 -5.30 1.42
C ARG A 11 -11.48 -4.00 2.20
N ALA A 12 -11.03 -4.02 3.46
CA ALA A 12 -10.92 -2.81 4.27
C ALA A 12 -9.93 -1.80 3.67
N VAL A 13 -8.78 -2.29 3.18
CA VAL A 13 -7.77 -1.48 2.50
C VAL A 13 -8.30 -0.93 1.17
N SER A 14 -9.03 -1.73 0.38
CA SER A 14 -9.67 -1.27 -0.85
C SER A 14 -10.66 -0.13 -0.59
N LEU A 15 -11.49 -0.24 0.45
CA LEU A 15 -12.42 0.82 0.85
C LEU A 15 -11.67 2.07 1.33
N PHE A 16 -10.55 1.90 2.04
CA PHE A 16 -9.68 3.00 2.42
C PHE A 16 -9.10 3.72 1.19
N HIS A 17 -8.64 2.98 0.17
CA HIS A 17 -8.15 3.57 -1.09
C HIS A 17 -9.24 4.37 -1.82
N ILE A 18 -10.46 3.82 -1.90
CA ILE A 18 -11.61 4.52 -2.50
C ILE A 18 -11.94 5.80 -1.72
N THR A 19 -11.87 5.74 -0.40
CA THR A 19 -12.11 6.91 0.46
C THR A 19 -11.01 7.96 0.30
N ALA A 20 -9.75 7.54 0.25
CA ALA A 20 -8.61 8.41 0.00
C ALA A 20 -8.73 9.07 -1.39
N ALA A 21 -9.15 8.32 -2.41
CA ALA A 21 -9.40 8.84 -3.75
C ALA A 21 -10.45 9.97 -3.75
N TYR A 22 -11.56 9.80 -3.02
CA TYR A 22 -12.56 10.86 -2.84
C TYR A 22 -11.96 12.13 -2.23
N PHE A 23 -11.14 12.00 -1.18
CA PHE A 23 -10.49 13.15 -0.55
C PHE A 23 -9.46 13.80 -1.45
N PHE A 24 -8.67 13.04 -2.21
CA PHE A 24 -7.73 13.61 -3.19
C PHE A 24 -8.44 14.44 -4.27
N LEU A 25 -9.67 14.05 -4.65
CA LEU A 25 -10.47 14.78 -5.65
C LEU A 25 -11.18 16.01 -5.09
N THR A 26 -11.63 15.97 -3.83
CA THR A 26 -12.49 17.00 -3.25
C THR A 26 -11.74 17.97 -2.33
N ALA A 27 -10.85 17.45 -1.48
CA ALA A 27 -10.15 18.21 -0.45
C ALA A 27 -8.85 17.50 -0.04
N PRO A 28 -7.79 17.52 -0.89
CA PRO A 28 -6.54 16.81 -0.63
C PRO A 28 -5.84 17.27 0.65
N LYS A 29 -6.10 18.51 1.08
CA LYS A 29 -5.63 19.07 2.35
C LYS A 29 -6.01 18.25 3.58
N ILE A 30 -7.18 17.60 3.56
CA ILE A 30 -7.63 16.75 4.67
C ILE A 30 -6.65 15.58 4.88
N LEU A 31 -6.01 15.09 3.82
CA LEU A 31 -5.04 14.00 3.89
C LEU A 31 -3.65 14.50 4.31
N SER A 32 -3.20 15.66 3.83
CA SER A 32 -1.90 16.24 4.23
C SER A 32 -1.86 16.66 5.70
N ASP A 33 -2.99 17.15 6.23
CA ASP A 33 -3.10 17.70 7.58
C ASP A 33 -3.35 16.62 8.66
N GLN A 34 -3.29 15.33 8.29
CA GLN A 34 -3.43 14.25 9.25
C GLN A 34 -2.23 14.20 10.21
N ASN A 35 -2.50 14.06 11.51
CA ASN A 35 -1.47 13.97 12.56
C ASN A 35 -0.42 12.88 12.26
N VAL A 36 -0.85 11.74 11.70
CA VAL A 36 0.06 10.65 11.34
C VAL A 36 1.06 11.07 10.25
N VAL A 37 0.63 11.89 9.30
CA VAL A 37 1.48 12.41 8.21
C VAL A 37 2.48 13.43 8.76
N PHE A 38 2.04 14.30 9.67
CA PHE A 38 2.91 15.24 10.39
C PHE A 38 3.97 14.50 11.21
N ILE A 39 3.56 13.59 12.09
CA ILE A 39 4.45 12.90 13.02
C ILE A 39 5.49 12.06 12.26
N LEU A 40 5.07 11.30 11.24
CA LEU A 40 6.01 10.49 10.46
C LEU A 40 6.91 11.35 9.56
N GLY A 41 6.38 12.43 8.98
CA GLY A 41 7.15 13.40 8.22
C GLY A 41 8.27 14.03 9.05
N GLU A 42 7.93 14.58 10.21
CA GLU A 42 8.91 15.19 11.13
C GLU A 42 9.91 14.17 11.68
N SER A 43 9.44 12.98 12.08
CA SER A 43 10.31 11.90 12.58
C SER A 43 11.35 11.48 11.54
N MET A 44 10.96 11.50 10.26
CA MET A 44 11.84 11.15 9.15
C MET A 44 12.48 12.37 8.50
N GLN A 45 12.30 13.59 9.04
CA GLN A 45 12.80 14.85 8.49
C GLN A 45 12.48 14.99 6.98
N ILE A 46 11.24 14.70 6.59
CA ILE A 46 10.75 14.82 5.21
C ILE A 46 9.85 16.05 5.14
N PRO A 47 10.03 16.95 4.16
CA PRO A 47 9.28 18.20 4.09
C PRO A 47 7.78 17.98 3.96
N HIS A 48 7.03 18.94 4.48
CA HIS A 48 5.58 18.90 4.42
C HIS A 48 5.03 19.16 3.02
N ALA A 49 3.95 18.46 2.67
CA ALA A 49 3.31 18.55 1.37
C ALA A 49 2.47 19.84 1.23
N SER A 50 3.13 20.99 1.05
CA SER A 50 2.46 22.28 0.87
C SER A 50 1.73 22.41 -0.49
N SER A 51 2.05 21.55 -1.46
CA SER A 51 1.42 21.55 -2.78
C SER A 51 -0.01 20.97 -2.80
N LEU A 52 -0.50 20.43 -1.68
CA LEU A 52 -1.81 19.78 -1.55
C LEU A 52 -2.88 20.64 -0.87
N ASP A 53 -2.60 21.94 -0.68
CA ASP A 53 -3.55 22.88 -0.09
C ASP A 53 -4.86 23.04 -0.89
N LYS A 54 -4.79 22.81 -2.21
CA LYS A 54 -5.95 22.85 -3.12
C LYS A 54 -5.91 21.67 -4.10
N PRO A 55 -7.08 21.23 -4.61
CA PRO A 55 -7.13 20.29 -5.73
C PRO A 55 -6.28 20.78 -6.90
N SER A 56 -5.43 19.90 -7.40
CA SER A 56 -4.56 20.08 -8.55
C SER A 56 -4.67 18.88 -9.49
N ASP A 57 -4.23 19.05 -10.73
CA ASP A 57 -4.23 17.97 -11.74
C ASP A 57 -3.49 16.72 -11.24
N ALA A 58 -2.38 16.91 -10.50
CA ALA A 58 -1.61 15.83 -9.91
C ALA A 58 -2.40 15.08 -8.82
N SER A 59 -3.06 15.80 -7.90
CA SER A 59 -3.91 15.17 -6.88
C SER A 59 -5.13 14.49 -7.47
N ALA A 60 -5.72 15.04 -8.53
CA ALA A 60 -6.87 14.45 -9.21
C ALA A 60 -6.48 13.16 -9.93
N PHE A 61 -5.33 13.16 -10.61
CA PHE A 61 -4.78 11.97 -11.24
C PHE A 61 -4.42 10.89 -10.22
N ALA A 62 -3.78 11.27 -9.11
CA ALA A 62 -3.48 10.34 -8.01
C ALA A 62 -4.77 9.74 -7.41
N GLY A 63 -5.81 10.56 -7.19
CA GLY A 63 -7.12 10.11 -6.75
C GLY A 63 -7.75 9.13 -7.73
N MET A 64 -7.67 9.39 -9.04
CA MET A 64 -8.18 8.48 -10.07
C MET A 64 -7.46 7.13 -10.06
N LEU A 65 -6.13 7.12 -9.93
CA LEU A 65 -5.34 5.90 -9.81
C LEU A 65 -5.67 5.11 -8.54
N LEU A 66 -5.85 5.80 -7.40
CA LEU A 66 -6.26 5.17 -6.15
C LEU A 66 -7.68 4.59 -6.22
N ALA A 67 -8.61 5.27 -6.91
CA ALA A 67 -9.95 4.75 -7.14
C ALA A 67 -9.91 3.48 -8.01
N LEU A 68 -9.15 3.51 -9.10
CA LEU A 68 -8.94 2.35 -9.96
C LEU A 68 -8.33 1.18 -9.17
N LEU A 69 -7.30 1.44 -8.37
CA LEU A 69 -6.64 0.44 -7.54
C LEU A 69 -7.60 -0.14 -6.49
N GLY A 70 -8.35 0.72 -5.78
CA GLY A 70 -9.30 0.29 -4.77
C GLY A 70 -10.45 -0.55 -5.34
N ILE A 71 -10.99 -0.18 -6.51
CA ILE A 71 -12.03 -0.96 -7.19
C ILE A 71 -11.45 -2.29 -7.70
N ALA A 72 -10.27 -2.27 -8.33
CA ALA A 72 -9.61 -3.48 -8.80
C ALA A 72 -9.34 -4.47 -7.65
N ASP A 73 -8.79 -3.98 -6.54
CA ASP A 73 -8.52 -4.81 -5.36
C ASP A 73 -9.82 -5.36 -4.74
N LEU A 74 -10.89 -4.57 -4.69
CA LEU A 74 -12.19 -5.00 -4.17
C LEU A 74 -12.80 -6.12 -5.02
N THR A 75 -12.70 -5.99 -6.35
CA THR A 75 -13.15 -7.03 -7.28
C THR A 75 -12.30 -8.29 -7.20
N ALA A 76 -10.97 -8.17 -7.12
CA ALA A 76 -10.06 -9.29 -6.96
C ALA A 76 -10.23 -10.01 -5.60
N ALA A 77 -10.60 -9.29 -4.54
CA ALA A 77 -10.96 -9.86 -3.24
C ALA A 77 -12.34 -10.52 -3.22
N SER A 78 -13.16 -10.33 -4.27
CA SER A 78 -14.49 -10.94 -4.41
C SER A 78 -14.48 -12.21 -5.26
N MET A 79 -13.32 -12.62 -5.79
CA MET A 79 -13.14 -13.87 -6.51
C MET A 79 -13.29 -15.08 -5.57
N GLU A 80 -13.50 -16.27 -6.15
CA GLU A 80 -13.50 -17.52 -5.39
C GLU A 80 -12.17 -17.69 -4.64
N GLU A 81 -12.26 -18.14 -3.38
CA GLU A 81 -11.16 -18.21 -2.42
C GLU A 81 -9.93 -18.94 -2.97
N SER A 82 -10.13 -20.02 -3.73
CA SER A 82 -9.04 -20.84 -4.29
C SER A 82 -8.18 -20.05 -5.29
N PHE A 83 -8.82 -19.33 -6.22
CA PHE A 83 -8.17 -18.50 -7.22
C PHE A 83 -7.63 -17.20 -6.60
N ALA A 84 -8.39 -16.61 -5.68
CA ALA A 84 -8.00 -15.39 -4.98
C ALA A 84 -6.71 -15.61 -4.17
N LEU A 85 -6.59 -16.71 -3.41
CA LEU A 85 -5.38 -17.03 -2.66
C LEU A 85 -4.15 -17.11 -3.57
N HIS A 86 -4.26 -17.77 -4.73
CA HIS A 86 -3.14 -17.90 -5.66
C HIS A 86 -2.74 -16.56 -6.29
N TYR A 87 -3.73 -15.76 -6.70
CA TYR A 87 -3.53 -14.42 -7.24
C TYR A 87 -2.82 -13.51 -6.23
N TRP A 88 -3.38 -13.41 -5.02
CA TRP A 88 -2.86 -12.49 -4.00
C TRP A 88 -1.49 -12.92 -3.46
N LEU A 89 -1.20 -14.22 -3.33
CA LEU A 89 0.13 -14.67 -2.93
C LEU A 89 1.22 -14.33 -3.95
N SER A 90 0.86 -14.22 -5.22
CA SER A 90 1.79 -13.82 -6.28
C SER A 90 1.89 -12.30 -6.40
N ASN A 91 0.77 -11.59 -6.25
CA ASN A 91 0.69 -10.14 -6.46
C ASN A 91 1.23 -9.32 -5.27
N VAL A 92 0.94 -9.73 -4.03
CA VAL A 92 1.34 -8.98 -2.82
C VAL A 92 2.86 -8.79 -2.71
N PRO A 93 3.72 -9.80 -2.96
CA PRO A 93 5.17 -9.60 -2.94
C PRO A 93 5.65 -8.56 -3.96
N VAL A 94 5.07 -8.53 -5.16
CA VAL A 94 5.40 -7.55 -6.21
C VAL A 94 5.01 -6.14 -5.76
N ARG A 95 3.79 -5.99 -5.20
CA ARG A 95 3.31 -4.73 -4.65
C ARG A 95 4.18 -4.24 -3.49
N LEU A 96 4.58 -5.13 -2.58
CA LEU A 96 5.50 -4.82 -1.49
C LEU A 96 6.87 -4.38 -2.01
N ALA A 97 7.44 -5.08 -2.98
CA ALA A 97 8.73 -4.70 -3.56
C ALA A 97 8.68 -3.30 -4.21
N PHE A 98 7.59 -3.00 -4.93
CA PHE A 98 7.36 -1.68 -5.52
C PHE A 98 7.23 -0.59 -4.45
N LEU A 99 6.36 -0.79 -3.46
CA LEU A 99 6.11 0.19 -2.40
C LEU A 99 7.33 0.41 -1.49
N PHE A 100 8.08 -0.66 -1.22
CA PHE A 100 9.33 -0.57 -0.48
C PHE A 100 10.38 0.21 -1.28
N GLY A 101 10.49 -0.03 -2.59
CA GLY A 101 11.35 0.74 -3.48
C GLY A 101 10.96 2.23 -3.53
N LEU A 102 9.66 2.53 -3.65
CA LEU A 102 9.13 3.90 -3.64
C LEU A 102 9.41 4.61 -2.32
N THR A 103 9.09 3.98 -1.18
CA THR A 103 9.29 4.55 0.15
C THR A 103 10.77 4.72 0.46
N GLY A 104 11.60 3.74 0.08
CA GLY A 104 13.05 3.81 0.18
C GLY A 104 13.66 4.90 -0.70
N TYR A 105 13.14 5.10 -1.90
CA TYR A 105 13.54 6.19 -2.79
C TYR A 105 13.25 7.55 -2.14
N VAL A 106 12.02 7.77 -1.65
CA VAL A 106 11.65 9.02 -0.97
C VAL A 106 12.55 9.28 0.24
N TYR A 107 12.87 8.24 1.02
CA TYR A 107 13.72 8.35 2.20
C TYR A 107 15.21 8.62 1.88
N LEU A 108 15.76 7.98 0.85
CA LEU A 108 17.18 8.07 0.50
C LEU A 108 17.53 9.37 -0.27
N PHE A 109 16.61 9.85 -1.11
CA PHE A 109 16.82 10.99 -1.99
C PHE A 109 16.27 12.32 -1.44
N LYS A 110 15.68 12.34 -0.24
CA LYS A 110 15.25 13.58 0.44
C LYS A 110 16.40 14.57 0.63
N GLU A 111 16.05 15.85 0.80
CA GLU A 111 17.01 16.88 1.21
C GLU A 111 17.65 16.49 2.56
N GLY A 112 18.98 16.29 2.57
CA GLY A 112 19.74 15.81 3.73
C GLY A 112 19.89 14.28 3.85
N GLY A 113 19.37 13.50 2.90
CA GLY A 113 19.60 12.04 2.81
C GLY A 113 21.01 11.68 2.33
N VAL A 114 21.41 10.42 2.53
CA VAL A 114 22.75 9.87 2.16
C VAL A 114 23.09 10.12 0.69
N PHE A 115 22.09 10.10 -0.20
CA PHE A 115 22.25 10.37 -1.62
C PHE A 115 21.75 11.76 -2.04
N GLY A 116 21.00 12.46 -1.19
CA GLY A 116 20.46 13.80 -1.47
C GLY A 116 21.53 14.89 -1.49
N SER A 117 22.61 14.77 -0.69
CA SER A 117 23.70 15.77 -0.68
C SER A 117 24.71 15.58 -1.81
N ALA A 118 24.99 14.33 -2.22
CA ALA A 118 25.92 14.01 -3.31
C ALA A 118 25.34 14.32 -4.70
N VAL A 119 24.01 14.21 -4.85
CA VAL A 119 23.27 14.52 -6.09
C VAL A 119 22.81 16.00 -6.13
N GLY A 120 23.20 16.83 -5.16
CA GLY A 120 22.85 18.26 -5.12
C GLY A 120 23.41 19.08 -6.31
N SER A 121 24.50 18.62 -6.94
CA SER A 121 25.09 19.28 -8.11
C SER A 121 24.39 18.91 -9.43
N TRP A 122 23.57 17.84 -9.45
CA TRP A 122 22.82 17.40 -10.64
C TRP A 122 21.32 17.74 -10.57
N ARG A 123 20.97 18.72 -9.72
CA ARG A 123 19.58 19.03 -9.31
C ARG A 123 18.73 19.70 -10.39
N ASN A 124 19.33 20.24 -11.45
CA ASN A 124 18.59 20.93 -12.50
C ASN A 124 17.79 20.00 -13.44
N ALA A 125 17.83 18.68 -13.22
CA ALA A 125 17.07 17.68 -13.98
C ALA A 125 16.43 16.61 -13.07
N SER A 126 16.02 17.01 -11.85
CA SER A 126 15.56 16.07 -10.82
C SER A 126 14.25 15.37 -11.21
N ILE A 127 14.36 14.10 -11.59
CA ILE A 127 13.25 13.15 -11.69
C ILE A 127 12.67 13.00 -10.28
N GLY A 128 11.48 13.53 -10.01
CA GLY A 128 10.73 13.22 -8.79
C GLY A 128 10.76 14.25 -7.66
N GLU A 129 11.20 15.49 -7.89
CA GLU A 129 11.06 16.62 -6.93
C GLU A 129 9.66 16.71 -6.27
N PRO A 130 8.52 16.47 -6.97
CA PRO A 130 7.19 16.52 -6.35
C PRO A 130 6.84 15.31 -5.46
N LEU A 131 7.57 14.19 -5.58
CA LEU A 131 7.28 12.92 -4.90
C LEU A 131 7.91 12.83 -3.50
N GLN A 132 8.88 13.68 -3.19
CA GLN A 132 9.61 13.67 -1.92
C GLN A 132 8.86 14.42 -0.82
N ASN A 133 7.61 14.04 -0.56
CA ASN A 133 6.78 14.69 0.44
C ASN A 133 6.36 13.71 1.55
N SER A 134 6.09 14.27 2.74
CA SER A 134 5.66 13.52 3.93
C SER A 134 4.41 12.68 3.73
N LEU A 135 3.48 13.12 2.86
CA LEU A 135 2.26 12.36 2.56
C LEU A 135 2.57 11.08 1.78
N VAL A 136 3.36 11.17 0.71
CA VAL A 136 3.78 10.04 -0.13
C VAL A 136 4.60 9.05 0.71
N PHE A 137 5.51 9.55 1.55
CA PHE A 137 6.26 8.71 2.47
C PHE A 137 5.34 7.99 3.45
N THR A 138 4.45 8.71 4.13
CA THR A 138 3.53 8.15 5.12
C THR A 138 2.59 7.12 4.50
N PHE A 139 2.02 7.45 3.33
CA PHE A 139 1.16 6.55 2.58
C PHE A 139 1.92 5.28 2.17
N GLY A 140 3.12 5.43 1.59
CA GLY A 140 3.96 4.30 1.21
C GLY A 140 4.36 3.41 2.39
N PHE A 141 4.76 4.02 3.51
CA PHE A 141 5.10 3.30 4.73
C PHE A 141 3.92 2.53 5.32
N LEU A 142 2.75 3.16 5.44
CA LEU A 142 1.54 2.52 5.93
C LEU A 142 1.07 1.39 4.99
N GLU A 143 1.12 1.61 3.68
CA GLU A 143 0.84 0.58 2.69
C GLU A 143 1.78 -0.61 2.84
N VAL A 144 3.10 -0.39 2.99
CA VAL A 144 4.06 -1.48 3.22
C VAL A 144 3.71 -2.27 4.48
N ALA A 145 3.42 -1.59 5.59
CA ALA A 145 3.09 -2.25 6.86
C ALA A 145 1.81 -3.10 6.75
N VAL A 146 0.77 -2.54 6.12
CA VAL A 146 -0.52 -3.21 5.94
C VAL A 146 -0.42 -4.37 4.96
N TRP A 147 0.26 -4.20 3.81
CA TRP A 147 0.45 -5.30 2.86
C TRP A 147 1.34 -6.40 3.39
N PHE A 148 2.31 -6.07 4.23
CA PHE A 148 3.11 -7.06 4.93
C PHE A 148 2.25 -7.88 5.89
N TRP A 149 1.36 -7.22 6.64
CA TRP A 149 0.37 -7.91 7.47
C TRP A 149 -0.57 -8.80 6.64
N ILE A 150 -1.10 -8.29 5.52
CA ILE A 150 -1.95 -9.09 4.61
C ILE A 150 -1.18 -10.32 4.10
N PHE A 151 0.09 -10.17 3.77
CA PHE A 151 0.93 -11.27 3.31
C PHE A 151 1.11 -12.37 4.35
N THR A 152 1.31 -12.01 5.63
CA THR A 152 1.43 -13.01 6.70
C THR A 152 0.10 -13.76 6.88
N CYS A 153 -1.03 -13.05 6.88
CA CYS A 153 -2.36 -13.67 6.93
C CYS A 153 -2.63 -14.59 5.73
N LEU A 154 -2.31 -14.17 4.50
CA LEU A 154 -2.48 -15.00 3.29
C LEU A 154 -1.68 -16.30 3.36
N ARG A 155 -0.47 -16.26 3.93
CA ARG A 155 0.36 -17.45 4.10
C ARG A 155 -0.23 -18.41 5.12
N ASP A 156 -0.83 -17.89 6.17
CA ASP A 156 -1.51 -18.70 7.18
C ASP A 156 -2.81 -19.29 6.62
N ASP A 157 -3.62 -18.52 5.89
CA ASP A 157 -4.82 -18.99 5.19
C ASP A 157 -4.48 -20.12 4.19
N ARG A 158 -3.38 -19.98 3.44
CA ARG A 158 -2.87 -21.06 2.57
C ARG A 158 -2.52 -22.33 3.34
N ARG A 159 -1.87 -22.21 4.49
CA ARG A 159 -1.49 -23.37 5.32
C ARG A 159 -2.71 -24.06 5.87
N GLU A 160 -3.72 -23.31 6.31
CA GLU A 160 -4.98 -23.84 6.81
C GLU A 160 -5.77 -24.54 5.69
N ALA A 161 -5.86 -23.93 4.49
CA ALA A 161 -6.51 -24.55 3.34
C ALA A 161 -5.85 -25.88 2.92
N LEU A 162 -4.51 -25.96 2.95
CA LEU A 162 -3.79 -27.20 2.67
C LEU A 162 -4.05 -28.28 3.72
N ARG A 163 -4.11 -27.92 5.01
CA ARG A 163 -4.40 -28.88 6.09
C ARG A 163 -5.79 -29.50 5.93
N LYS A 164 -6.81 -28.69 5.66
CA LYS A 164 -8.19 -29.15 5.42
C LYS A 164 -8.28 -30.12 4.24
N ARG A 165 -7.54 -29.86 3.15
CA ARG A 165 -7.50 -30.77 1.98
C ARG A 165 -6.86 -32.13 2.31
N VAL A 166 -5.79 -32.13 3.12
CA VAL A 166 -5.14 -33.37 3.56
C VAL A 166 -6.03 -34.16 4.51
N GLU A 167 -6.74 -33.49 5.41
CA GLU A 167 -7.70 -34.14 6.33
C GLU A 167 -8.88 -34.75 5.56
N ALA A 168 -9.44 -34.03 4.59
CA ALA A 168 -10.51 -34.55 3.74
C ALA A 168 -10.06 -35.78 2.94
N ALA A 169 -8.86 -35.76 2.34
CA ALA A 169 -8.33 -36.90 1.60
C ALA A 169 -8.08 -38.12 2.48
N LYS A 170 -7.68 -37.93 3.76
CA LYS A 170 -7.55 -39.03 4.72
C LYS A 170 -8.90 -39.63 5.10
N ALA A 171 -9.89 -38.79 5.34
CA ALA A 171 -11.24 -39.25 5.65
C ALA A 171 -11.85 -40.06 4.48
N GLU A 172 -11.65 -39.62 3.23
CA GLU A 172 -12.08 -40.38 2.05
C GLU A 172 -11.37 -41.73 1.91
N ALA A 173 -10.08 -41.81 2.26
CA ALA A 173 -9.32 -43.05 2.26
C ALA A 173 -9.75 -44.04 3.36
N ASP A 174 -10.18 -43.54 4.53
CA ASP A 174 -10.68 -44.36 5.64
C ASP A 174 -12.11 -44.89 5.40
N HIS A 175 -12.84 -44.32 4.43
CA HIS A 175 -14.19 -44.74 4.05
C HIS A 175 -14.26 -45.81 2.94
N LEU A 176 -13.12 -46.18 2.34
CA LEU A 176 -12.98 -47.20 1.28
C LEU A 176 -12.41 -48.52 1.81
#